data_AF-A0A3N8KEL5-F1
#
_entry.id   AF-A0A3N8KEL5-F1
#
_cell.length_a   1.000
_cell.length_b   1.000
_cell.length_c   1.000
_cell.angle_alpha   90.00
_cell.angle_beta   90.00
_cell.angle_gamma   90.00
#
_symmetry.space_group_name_H-M   'P 1'
#
loop_
_entity.id
_entity.type
_entity.pdbx_description
1 polymer ?
#
loop_
_entity_poly.entity_id
_entity_poly.type
_entity_poly.pdbx_seq_one_letter_code
_entity_poly.pdbx_strand_id
1 'polypeptide(L)' 'MTPASLIEQYGPRESMEYDVVIVGGGPAGLSAAIRLKQLAAEKGAEIGVCVLE' A
#
# COMPACT_ATOMS: atom_id res chain seq x y z
N MET A 1 14.26 24.80 -3.09
CA MET A 1 12.87 24.52 -2.68
C MET A 1 12.93 23.85 -1.32
N THR A 2 12.38 24.48 -0.29
CA THR A 2 12.42 23.94 1.09
C THR A 2 11.16 23.10 1.36
N PRO A 3 11.19 22.15 2.32
CA PRO A 3 10.00 21.41 2.71
C PRO A 3 8.83 22.32 3.11
N ALA A 4 9.11 23.43 3.79
CA ALA A 4 8.10 24.42 4.17
C ALA A 4 7.41 25.06 2.95
N SER A 5 8.17 25.46 1.93
CA SER A 5 7.59 26.04 0.70
C SER A 5 6.71 25.06 -0.08
N LEU A 6 6.97 23.75 0.01
CA LEU A 6 6.17 22.73 -0.64
C LEU A 6 4.83 22.50 0.07
N ILE A 7 4.83 22.52 1.40
CA ILE A 7 3.61 22.33 2.21
C ILE A 7 2.67 23.53 2.06
N GLU A 8 3.22 24.75 2.00
CA GLU A 8 2.41 25.95 1.76
C GLU A 8 1.72 25.92 0.39
N GLN A 9 2.41 25.43 -0.64
CA GLN A 9 1.89 25.39 -2.01
C GLN A 9 0.94 24.20 -2.27
N TYR A 10 1.20 23.02 -1.70
CA TYR A 10 0.51 21.78 -2.04
C TYR A 10 -0.23 21.11 -0.87
N GLY A 11 -0.12 21.65 0.34
CA GLY A 11 -0.65 21.04 1.55
C GLY A 11 0.21 19.88 2.09
N PRO A 12 -0.19 19.28 3.22
CA PRO A 12 0.46 18.10 3.77
C PRO A 12 0.21 16.86 2.89
N ARG A 13 1.11 15.87 2.93
CA ARG A 13 0.91 14.59 2.25
C ARG A 13 -0.18 13.79 2.95
N GLU A 14 -1.07 13.20 2.17
CA GLU A 14 -2.02 12.21 2.66
C GLU A 14 -1.29 10.89 2.98
N SER A 15 -1.77 10.18 4.01
CA SER A 15 -1.22 8.90 4.44
C SER A 15 -2.34 7.96 4.87
N MET A 16 -2.18 6.67 4.58
CA MET A 16 -3.10 5.60 4.98
C MET A 16 -2.28 4.40 5.49
N GLU A 17 -2.80 3.70 6.50
CA GLU A 17 -2.16 2.51 7.07
C GLU A 17 -2.59 1.23 6.34
N TYR A 18 -1.62 0.36 6.06
CA TYR A 18 -1.81 -0.97 5.49
C TYR A 18 -0.78 -1.94 6.09
N ASP A 19 -1.14 -3.21 6.24
CA ASP A 19 -0.20 -4.24 6.69
C ASP A 19 0.85 -4.55 5.62
N VAL A 20 0.44 -4.52 4.35
CA VAL A 20 1.33 -4.72 3.20
C VAL A 20 0.99 -3.73 2.09
N VAL A 21 2.02 -3.06 1.56
CA VAL A 21 1.95 -2.23 0.35
C VAL A 21 2.82 -2.88 -0.73
N ILE A 22 2.23 -3.10 -1.90
CA ILE A 22 2.89 -3.66 -3.09
C ILE A 22 2.95 -2.56 -4.15
N VAL A 23 4.14 -2.27 -4.67
CA VAL A 23 4.35 -1.30 -5.75
C VAL A 23 4.57 -2.06 -7.06
N GLY A 24 3.67 -1.85 -8.02
CA GLY A 24 3.55 -2.58 -9.27
C GLY A 24 2.44 -3.64 -9.22
N GLY A 25 1.35 -3.38 -9.95
CA GLY A 25 0.21 -4.27 -10.22
C GLY A 25 0.42 -5.24 -11.40
N GLY A 26 1.68 -5.50 -11.79
CA GLY A 26 2.01 -6.56 -12.75
C GLY A 26 1.78 -7.98 -12.19
N PRO A 27 2.07 -9.03 -12.99
CA PRO A 27 1.80 -10.42 -12.60
C PRO A 27 2.44 -10.82 -11.27
N ALA A 28 3.66 -10.35 -10.99
CA ALA A 28 4.34 -10.62 -9.73
C ALA A 28 3.63 -9.97 -8.52
N GLY A 29 3.26 -8.70 -8.64
CA GLY A 29 2.61 -7.94 -7.56
C GLY A 29 1.20 -8.45 -7.25
N LEU A 30 0.40 -8.73 -8.28
CA LEU A 30 -0.93 -9.32 -8.09
C LEU A 30 -0.84 -10.74 -7.53
N SER A 31 0.10 -11.57 -8.00
CA SER A 31 0.31 -12.91 -7.44
C SER A 31 0.68 -12.86 -5.95
N ALA A 32 1.53 -11.91 -5.56
CA ALA A 32 1.89 -11.69 -4.16
C ALA A 32 0.67 -11.23 -3.34
N ALA A 33 -0.10 -10.24 -3.83
CA ALA A 33 -1.31 -9.74 -3.16
C ALA A 33 -2.34 -10.85 -2.91
N ILE A 34 -2.64 -11.63 -3.95
CA ILE A 34 -3.58 -12.75 -3.91
C ILE A 34 -3.09 -13.81 -2.91
N ARG A 35 -1.81 -14.21 -2.99
CA ARG A 35 -1.28 -15.26 -2.11
C ARG A 35 -1.26 -14.82 -0.64
N LEU A 36 -0.97 -13.55 -0.36
CA LEU A 36 -1.03 -13.00 0.99
C LEU A 36 -2.45 -13.08 1.57
N LYS A 37 -3.47 -12.68 0.80
CA LYS A 37 -4.87 -12.78 1.22
C LYS A 37 -5.33 -14.21 1.45
N GLN A 38 -4.92 -15.16 0.59
CA GLN A 38 -5.19 -16.59 0.80
C GLN A 38 -4.58 -17.10 2.10
N LEU A 39 -3.29 -16.81 2.36
CA LEU A 39 -2.61 -17.21 3.60
C LEU A 39 -3.24 -16.59 4.85
N ALA A 40 -3.74 -15.35 4.76
CA ALA A 40 -4.43 -14.69 5.85
C ALA A 40 -5.76 -15.40 6.16
N ALA A 41 -6.56 -15.71 5.12
CA ALA A 41 -7.79 -16.47 5.26
C ALA A 41 -7.54 -17.88 5.85
N GLU A 42 -6.52 -18.60 5.38
CA GLU A 42 -6.11 -19.91 5.93
C GLU A 42 -5.80 -19.85 7.43
N LYS A 43 -5.30 -18.70 7.93
CA LYS A 43 -4.94 -18.47 9.33
C LYS A 43 -6.03 -17.78 10.15
N GLY A 44 -7.18 -17.48 9.55
CA GLY A 44 -8.24 -16.70 10.19
C GLY A 44 -7.81 -15.28 10.57
N ALA A 45 -6.85 -14.71 9.82
CA ALA A 45 -6.36 -13.36 10.01
C ALA A 45 -6.92 -12.43 8.92
N GLU A 46 -7.24 -11.21 9.30
CA GLU A 46 -7.58 -10.14 8.35
C GLU A 46 -6.37 -9.21 8.21
N ILE A 47 -5.93 -8.98 6.96
CA ILE A 47 -4.82 -8.06 6.63
C ILE A 47 -5.26 -7.07 5.55
N GLY A 48 -4.85 -5.81 5.66
CA GLY A 48 -4.96 -4.81 4.61
C GLY A 48 -3.80 -4.95 3.61
N VAL A 49 -4.12 -5.16 2.33
CA VAL A 49 -3.13 -5.20 1.24
C VAL A 49 -3.46 -4.09 0.24
N CYS A 50 -2.54 -3.15 0.04
CA CYS A 50 -2.63 -2.10 -0.97
C CYS A 50 -1.73 -2.46 -2.15
N VAL A 51 -2.24 -2.33 -3.37
CA VAL A 51 -1.45 -2.43 -4.60
C VAL A 51 -1.48 -1.07 -5.29
N LEU A 52 -0.31 -0.50 -5.50
CA LEU A 52 -0.11 0.76 -6.24
C LEU A 52 0.43 0.41 -7.63
N GLU A 53 -0.13 1.01 -8.68
CA GLU A 53 0.34 0.89 -10.07
C GLU A 53 0.58 2.28 -10.66
#